data_AF-A0A822IW07-F1
#
_entry.id   AF-A0A822IW07-F1
#
_cell.length_a   1.000
_cell.length_b   1.000
_cell.length_c   1.000
_cell.angle_alpha   90.00
_cell.angle_beta   90.00
_cell.angle_gamma   90.00
#
_symmetry.space_group_name_H-M   'P 1'
#
loop_
_entity.id
_entity.type
_entity.pdbx_description
1 polymer ?
#
loop_
_entity_poly.entity_id
_entity_poly.type
_entity_poly.pdbx_seq_one_letter_code
_entity_poly.pdbx_strand_id
1 'polypeptide(L)'
;MKNLNKYSYIIYFLVPISIVIIPLLFGKYIFAFDSIPKNHFDTFYGEMIPIYGGTLFFDFVYSRIIYFQKIILFLILFLSGYSISHFCQKISISTASQLYASTLYIFNPYVYIRIVSGHWPMLFSYAVLPFLLKTFMDLLDRKEKKEIIKFVFLLSIISFNIHILIISFMIMGIIFLFWYNKNRDIRIFQIIILSLILFILLNLYWILPVLSAQNIQIENIGERDYEVFTPKGGLLDIASMYGFWNEGYLTPKDFLPGWQILYLIILSLTILGFIYYYKDQKIGIYVKAFAVIGILGFILASGVNGPFGDVVRWLFDNTLLKGFRDSQKFVAMLVLAYSVLGGLGLNKIKNVYDKYNPREA
;
A
#
# COMPACT_ATOMS: atom_id res chain seq x y z
N MET A 1 -20.35 -8.83 -27.75
CA MET A 1 -19.15 -8.15 -27.18
C MET A 1 -18.90 -8.47 -25.69
N LYS A 2 -19.04 -9.74 -25.23
CA LYS A 2 -18.86 -10.08 -23.79
C LYS A 2 -17.52 -10.73 -23.42
N ASN A 3 -16.72 -11.20 -24.39
CA ASN A 3 -15.47 -11.95 -24.11
C ASN A 3 -14.16 -11.22 -24.46
N LEU A 4 -14.19 -10.06 -25.12
CA LEU A 4 -13.00 -9.23 -25.36
C LEU A 4 -12.53 -8.46 -24.10
N ASN A 5 -13.28 -8.52 -23.00
CA ASN A 5 -13.15 -7.60 -21.86
C ASN A 5 -12.27 -8.07 -20.70
N LYS A 6 -11.84 -9.35 -20.66
CA LYS A 6 -11.05 -9.87 -19.53
C LYS A 6 -9.55 -9.55 -19.63
N TYR A 7 -9.09 -9.10 -20.79
CA TYR A 7 -7.67 -8.76 -21.02
C TYR A 7 -7.48 -7.31 -21.48
N SER A 8 -8.57 -6.59 -21.83
CA SER A 8 -8.51 -5.19 -22.24
C SER A 8 -7.93 -4.29 -21.15
N TYR A 9 -8.28 -4.53 -19.87
CA TYR A 9 -7.72 -3.75 -18.76
C TYR A 9 -6.21 -3.93 -18.58
N ILE A 10 -5.64 -5.10 -18.93
CA ILE A 10 -4.19 -5.34 -18.86
C ILE A 10 -3.47 -4.43 -19.86
N ILE A 11 -4.01 -4.30 -21.07
CA ILE A 11 -3.47 -3.41 -22.11
C ILE A 11 -3.57 -1.94 -21.67
N TYR A 12 -4.67 -1.55 -21.01
CA TYR A 12 -4.83 -0.19 -20.45
C TYR A 12 -3.79 0.14 -19.37
N PHE A 13 -3.26 -0.83 -18.64
CA PHE A 13 -2.20 -0.60 -17.66
C PHE A 13 -0.81 -0.57 -18.27
N LEU A 14 -0.56 -1.42 -19.29
CA LEU A 14 0.74 -1.50 -19.93
C LEU A 14 1.12 -0.18 -20.61
N VAL A 15 0.19 0.53 -21.25
CA VAL A 15 0.50 1.77 -21.98
C VAL A 15 1.02 2.90 -21.05
N PRO A 16 0.31 3.30 -19.99
CA PRO A 16 0.82 4.32 -19.06
C PRO A 16 2.10 3.89 -18.34
N ILE A 17 2.20 2.62 -17.95
CA ILE A 17 3.40 2.06 -17.31
C ILE A 17 4.58 2.16 -18.28
N SER A 18 4.39 1.79 -19.55
CA SER A 18 5.40 1.92 -20.59
C SER A 18 5.80 3.38 -20.82
N ILE A 19 4.87 4.34 -20.84
CA ILE A 19 5.19 5.77 -20.99
C ILE A 19 6.09 6.26 -19.86
N VAL A 20 5.88 5.79 -18.62
CA VAL A 20 6.71 6.17 -17.48
C VAL A 20 8.05 5.44 -17.46
N ILE A 21 8.07 4.16 -17.85
CA ILE A 21 9.27 3.33 -17.78
C ILE A 21 10.20 3.55 -18.97
N ILE A 22 9.68 3.79 -20.18
CA ILE A 22 10.49 3.93 -21.40
C ILE A 22 11.57 5.02 -21.26
N PRO A 23 11.27 6.25 -20.79
CA PRO A 23 12.30 7.26 -20.54
C PRO A 23 13.33 6.81 -19.50
N LEU A 24 12.90 6.05 -18.50
CA LEU A 24 13.76 5.51 -17.44
C LEU A 24 14.63 4.33 -17.93
N LEU A 25 14.29 3.66 -19.03
CA LEU A 25 15.11 2.61 -19.64
C LEU A 25 16.42 3.14 -20.22
N PHE A 26 16.47 4.42 -20.59
CA PHE A 26 17.66 5.04 -21.18
C PHE A 26 18.56 5.75 -20.16
N GLY A 27 18.10 5.92 -18.92
CA GLY A 27 18.89 6.47 -17.80
C GLY A 27 19.82 5.45 -17.14
N LYS A 28 20.84 5.95 -16.41
CA LYS A 28 21.83 5.14 -15.67
C LYS A 28 21.22 4.49 -14.42
N TYR A 29 20.68 5.28 -13.49
CA TYR A 29 20.10 4.79 -12.23
C TYR A 29 18.74 5.45 -11.96
N ILE A 30 17.78 4.66 -11.49
CA ILE A 30 16.41 5.12 -11.20
C ILE A 30 16.21 5.37 -9.70
N PHE A 31 16.85 4.55 -8.86
CA PHE A 31 16.83 4.71 -7.41
C PHE A 31 17.99 5.61 -6.99
N ALA A 32 17.72 6.69 -6.26
CA ALA A 32 18.73 7.70 -5.94
C ALA A 32 19.46 7.47 -4.61
N PHE A 33 18.84 6.79 -3.63
CA PHE A 33 19.34 6.72 -2.25
C PHE A 33 19.88 5.33 -1.87
N ASP A 34 19.08 4.28 -2.03
CA ASP A 34 19.43 2.92 -1.58
C ASP A 34 20.23 2.09 -2.60
N SER A 35 20.60 2.68 -3.74
CA SER A 35 21.27 1.95 -4.82
C SER A 35 22.77 2.16 -4.92
N ILE A 36 23.31 3.10 -4.15
CA ILE A 36 24.75 3.32 -4.06
C ILE A 36 25.30 2.26 -3.11
N PRO A 37 26.16 1.32 -3.57
CA PRO A 37 26.76 0.33 -2.69
C PRO A 37 27.51 1.06 -1.58
N LYS A 38 27.03 0.94 -0.34
CA LYS A 38 27.72 1.45 0.83
C LYS A 38 28.82 0.45 1.16
N ASN A 39 30.06 0.88 1.02
CA ASN A 39 31.21 0.11 1.48
C ASN A 39 31.15 -0.02 3.00
N HIS A 40 31.35 -1.24 3.48
CA HIS A 40 31.24 -1.76 4.85
C HIS A 40 29.91 -2.43 5.14
N PHE A 41 29.93 -3.74 5.44
CA PHE A 41 29.26 -4.44 6.57
C PHE A 41 29.53 -5.97 6.47
N ASP A 42 29.44 -6.65 7.61
CA ASP A 42 29.82 -8.06 7.81
C ASP A 42 29.10 -9.02 6.85
N THR A 43 29.87 -9.92 6.25
CA THR A 43 29.40 -10.85 5.22
C THR A 43 29.06 -12.22 5.79
N PHE A 44 28.00 -12.85 5.28
CA PHE A 44 27.73 -14.28 5.47
C PHE A 44 27.98 -14.98 4.13
N TYR A 45 28.99 -15.86 4.07
CA TYR A 45 29.51 -16.43 2.81
C TYR A 45 29.93 -15.39 1.75
N GLY A 46 30.40 -14.21 2.17
CA GLY A 46 30.83 -13.16 1.24
C GLY A 46 29.71 -12.25 0.74
N GLU A 47 28.48 -12.41 1.23
CA GLU A 47 27.31 -11.59 0.84
C GLU A 47 26.74 -10.81 2.04
N MET A 48 26.09 -9.68 1.76
CA MET A 48 25.40 -8.87 2.78
C MET A 48 24.34 -9.71 3.49
N ILE A 49 24.40 -9.77 4.81
CA ILE A 49 23.29 -10.31 5.62
C ILE A 49 22.12 -9.32 5.50
N PRO A 50 20.91 -9.76 5.11
CA PRO A 50 19.74 -8.90 5.12
C PRO A 50 19.56 -8.38 6.53
N ILE A 51 19.45 -7.06 6.65
CA ILE A 51 19.17 -6.44 7.94
C ILE A 51 17.78 -6.90 8.43
N TYR A 52 16.83 -7.20 7.52
CA TYR A 52 15.55 -7.91 7.79
C TYR A 52 14.96 -8.57 6.51
N GLY A 53 14.35 -9.76 6.64
CA GLY A 53 13.46 -10.36 5.63
C GLY A 53 14.14 -11.14 4.49
N GLY A 54 13.36 -11.90 3.72
CA GLY A 54 13.80 -12.82 2.64
C GLY A 54 14.41 -12.17 1.39
N THR A 55 15.12 -11.05 1.54
CA THR A 55 15.73 -10.29 0.43
C THR A 55 16.98 -10.95 -0.12
N LEU A 56 17.56 -11.97 0.54
CA LEU A 56 18.80 -12.66 0.14
C LEU A 56 18.88 -12.97 -1.36
N PHE A 57 17.81 -13.53 -1.92
CA PHE A 57 17.76 -13.87 -3.35
C PHE A 57 17.85 -12.62 -4.23
N PHE A 58 17.15 -11.56 -3.84
CA PHE A 58 17.13 -10.31 -4.60
C PHE A 58 18.42 -9.52 -4.43
N ASP A 59 19.03 -9.49 -3.25
CA ASP A 59 20.30 -8.81 -3.00
C ASP A 59 21.44 -9.45 -3.82
N PHE A 60 21.43 -10.78 -3.93
CA PHE A 60 22.33 -11.54 -4.81
C PHE A 60 22.17 -11.19 -6.30
N VAL A 61 20.93 -11.01 -6.76
CA VAL A 61 20.65 -10.61 -8.16
C VAL A 61 20.92 -9.12 -8.38
N TYR A 62 20.65 -8.30 -7.37
CA TYR A 62 20.75 -6.84 -7.38
C TYR A 62 22.19 -6.37 -7.59
N SER A 63 23.16 -7.02 -6.92
CA SER A 63 24.59 -6.69 -7.05
C SER A 63 25.17 -6.92 -8.45
N ARG A 64 24.43 -7.62 -9.34
CA ARG A 64 24.94 -8.09 -10.63
C ARG A 64 24.30 -7.45 -11.86
N ILE A 65 23.17 -6.73 -11.77
CA ILE A 65 22.38 -6.40 -12.97
C ILE A 65 21.71 -5.01 -12.92
N ILE A 66 22.18 -4.05 -13.74
CA ILE A 66 21.55 -2.72 -13.93
C ILE A 66 20.10 -2.79 -14.44
N TYR A 67 19.75 -3.86 -15.16
CA TYR A 67 18.40 -4.15 -15.63
C TYR A 67 17.44 -4.62 -14.52
N PHE A 68 17.96 -5.08 -13.37
CA PHE A 68 17.13 -5.56 -12.28
C PHE A 68 16.21 -4.45 -11.74
N GLN A 69 16.75 -3.23 -11.56
CA GLN A 69 15.98 -2.07 -11.10
C GLN A 69 14.80 -1.75 -12.04
N LYS A 70 15.00 -1.92 -13.35
CA LYS A 70 13.98 -1.66 -14.37
C LYS A 70 12.90 -2.74 -14.36
N ILE A 71 13.30 -4.01 -14.22
CA ILE A 71 12.38 -5.15 -14.15
C ILE A 71 11.56 -5.10 -12.86
N ILE A 72 12.19 -4.87 -11.71
CA ILE A 72 11.47 -4.81 -10.43
C ILE A 72 10.52 -3.61 -10.38
N LEU A 73 10.91 -2.45 -10.93
CA LEU A 73 10.03 -1.30 -11.02
C LEU A 73 8.82 -1.59 -11.91
N PHE A 74 9.04 -2.18 -13.09
CA PHE A 74 7.95 -2.62 -13.96
C PHE A 74 7.00 -3.57 -13.22
N LEU A 75 7.58 -4.57 -12.54
CA LEU A 75 6.80 -5.56 -11.80
C LEU A 75 5.98 -4.91 -10.67
N ILE A 76 6.57 -3.99 -9.91
CA ILE A 76 5.90 -3.25 -8.84
C ILE A 76 4.73 -2.44 -9.38
N LEU A 77 4.93 -1.65 -10.44
CA LEU A 77 3.87 -0.81 -11.01
C LEU A 77 2.76 -1.67 -11.63
N PHE A 78 3.14 -2.72 -12.35
CA PHE A 78 2.19 -3.67 -12.92
C PHE A 78 1.36 -4.38 -11.85
N LEU A 79 2.02 -4.95 -10.83
CA LEU A 79 1.35 -5.62 -9.71
C LEU A 79 0.45 -4.65 -8.94
N SER A 80 0.88 -3.39 -8.74
CA SER A 80 0.07 -2.37 -8.06
C SER A 80 -1.27 -2.15 -8.77
N GLY A 81 -1.25 -1.93 -10.09
CA GLY A 81 -2.47 -1.76 -10.87
C GLY A 81 -3.33 -3.02 -10.95
N TYR A 82 -2.68 -4.17 -11.15
CA TYR A 82 -3.37 -5.44 -11.31
C TYR A 82 -4.04 -5.92 -10.01
N SER A 83 -3.35 -5.78 -8.87
CA SER A 83 -3.86 -6.20 -7.57
C SER A 83 -5.05 -5.36 -7.12
N ILE A 84 -4.97 -4.03 -7.25
CA ILE A 84 -6.07 -3.15 -6.84
C ILE A 84 -7.27 -3.29 -7.77
N SER A 85 -7.06 -3.51 -9.07
CA SER A 85 -8.16 -3.82 -10.01
C SER A 85 -8.90 -5.10 -9.59
N HIS A 86 -8.14 -6.16 -9.29
CA HIS A 86 -8.73 -7.42 -8.85
C HIS A 86 -9.42 -7.31 -7.48
N PHE A 87 -8.86 -6.51 -6.57
CA PHE A 87 -9.50 -6.16 -5.31
C PHE A 87 -10.83 -5.43 -5.55
N CYS A 88 -10.84 -4.42 -6.41
CA CYS A 88 -12.03 -3.66 -6.74
C CYS A 88 -13.15 -4.53 -7.30
N GLN A 89 -12.87 -5.61 -8.05
CA GLN A 89 -13.88 -6.56 -8.53
C GLN A 89 -14.70 -7.21 -7.39
N LYS A 90 -14.15 -7.29 -6.17
CA LYS A 90 -14.88 -7.77 -4.98
C LYS A 90 -15.94 -6.76 -4.50
N ILE A 91 -15.74 -5.48 -4.77
CA ILE A 91 -16.58 -4.37 -4.27
C ILE A 91 -17.46 -3.77 -5.38
N SER A 92 -16.95 -3.67 -6.61
CA SER A 92 -17.63 -3.10 -7.79
C SER A 92 -17.17 -3.76 -9.08
N ILE A 93 -18.12 -4.04 -9.97
CA ILE A 93 -17.86 -4.72 -11.26
C ILE A 93 -17.46 -3.72 -12.36
N SER A 94 -17.54 -2.41 -12.09
CA SER A 94 -17.32 -1.38 -13.12
C SER A 94 -15.86 -1.24 -13.54
N THR A 95 -15.62 -1.31 -14.85
CA THR A 95 -14.30 -1.06 -15.44
C THR A 95 -13.78 0.34 -15.13
N ALA A 96 -14.66 1.35 -15.10
CA ALA A 96 -14.25 2.72 -14.75
C ALA A 96 -13.71 2.81 -13.32
N SER A 97 -14.36 2.12 -12.37
CA SER A 97 -13.88 2.02 -10.99
C SER A 97 -12.50 1.37 -10.92
N GLN A 98 -12.29 0.28 -11.66
CA GLN A 98 -11.03 -0.46 -11.70
C GLN A 98 -9.92 0.40 -12.30
N LEU A 99 -10.19 1.07 -13.43
CA LEU A 99 -9.21 1.95 -14.09
C LEU A 99 -8.81 3.10 -13.17
N TYR A 100 -9.76 3.81 -12.56
CA TYR A 100 -9.46 4.88 -11.61
C TYR A 100 -8.61 4.38 -10.44
N ALA A 101 -9.03 3.29 -9.79
CA ALA A 101 -8.34 2.75 -8.63
C ALA A 101 -6.91 2.35 -8.99
N SER A 102 -6.72 1.66 -10.11
CA SER A 102 -5.40 1.27 -10.61
C SER A 102 -4.53 2.47 -10.98
N THR A 103 -5.06 3.46 -11.70
CA THR A 103 -4.32 4.66 -12.07
C THR A 103 -3.85 5.41 -10.84
N LEU A 104 -4.71 5.65 -9.85
CA LEU A 104 -4.33 6.35 -8.63
C LEU A 104 -3.36 5.53 -7.77
N TYR A 105 -3.56 4.22 -7.64
CA TYR A 105 -2.70 3.36 -6.82
C TYR A 105 -1.29 3.21 -7.41
N ILE A 106 -1.14 3.31 -8.74
CA ILE A 106 0.16 3.33 -9.45
C ILE A 106 0.77 4.74 -9.40
N PHE A 107 0.02 5.75 -9.84
CA PHE A 107 0.53 7.10 -10.10
C PHE A 107 0.03 8.06 -9.02
N ASN A 108 0.80 8.17 -7.95
CA ASN A 108 0.56 9.11 -6.88
C ASN A 108 1.89 9.59 -6.28
N PRO A 109 1.87 10.73 -5.55
CA PRO A 109 3.07 11.27 -4.91
C PRO A 109 3.78 10.33 -3.95
N TYR A 110 3.04 9.48 -3.24
CA TYR A 110 3.59 8.49 -2.31
C TYR A 110 4.42 7.43 -3.04
N VAL A 111 3.90 6.85 -4.13
CA VAL A 111 4.64 5.87 -4.94
C VAL A 111 5.84 6.53 -5.59
N TYR A 112 5.67 7.74 -6.14
CA TYR A 112 6.76 8.49 -6.76
C TYR A 112 7.96 8.65 -5.81
N ILE A 113 7.73 9.18 -4.60
CA ILE A 113 8.84 9.46 -3.68
C ILE A 113 9.52 8.17 -3.23
N ARG A 114 8.77 7.07 -3.04
CA ARG A 114 9.34 5.77 -2.66
C ARG A 114 10.19 5.14 -3.78
N ILE A 115 9.84 5.37 -5.05
CA ILE A 115 10.68 4.99 -6.20
C ILE A 115 11.98 5.79 -6.13
N VAL A 116 11.90 7.12 -6.04
CA VAL A 116 13.08 7.97 -6.06
C VAL A 116 14.00 7.71 -4.85
N SER A 117 13.42 7.50 -3.68
CA SER A 117 14.16 7.11 -2.47
C SER A 117 14.70 5.66 -2.52
N GLY A 118 14.34 4.85 -3.50
CA GLY A 118 14.83 3.47 -3.61
C GLY A 118 14.18 2.48 -2.64
N HIS A 119 13.06 2.84 -1.99
CA HIS A 119 12.30 1.97 -1.07
C HIS A 119 11.48 0.91 -1.82
N TRP A 120 12.09 0.23 -2.79
CA TRP A 120 11.44 -0.77 -3.63
C TRP A 120 10.90 -1.99 -2.86
N PRO A 121 11.52 -2.50 -1.76
CA PRO A 121 10.93 -3.61 -0.99
C PRO A 121 9.59 -3.23 -0.37
N MET A 122 9.48 -1.98 0.11
CA MET A 122 8.23 -1.42 0.62
C MET A 122 7.18 -1.32 -0.49
N LEU A 123 7.57 -0.83 -1.66
CA LEU A 123 6.68 -0.73 -2.81
C LEU A 123 6.24 -2.10 -3.34
N PHE A 124 7.09 -3.12 -3.26
CA PHE A 124 6.74 -4.49 -3.60
C PHE A 124 5.65 -5.05 -2.67
N SER A 125 5.81 -4.91 -1.35
CA SER A 125 4.76 -5.29 -0.40
C SER A 125 3.48 -4.45 -0.58
N TYR A 126 3.61 -3.15 -0.85
CA TYR A 126 2.49 -2.25 -1.17
C TYR A 126 1.73 -2.70 -2.43
N ALA A 127 2.44 -3.15 -3.47
CA ALA A 127 1.84 -3.63 -4.72
C ALA A 127 1.02 -4.91 -4.52
N VAL A 128 1.42 -5.77 -3.57
CA VAL A 128 0.75 -7.03 -3.25
C VAL A 128 -0.40 -6.85 -2.24
N LEU A 129 -0.38 -5.77 -1.43
CA LEU A 129 -1.37 -5.49 -0.38
C LEU A 129 -2.84 -5.67 -0.82
N PRO A 130 -3.31 -5.16 -1.97
CA PRO A 130 -4.70 -5.34 -2.37
C PRO A 130 -5.09 -6.82 -2.59
N PHE A 131 -4.17 -7.68 -3.06
CA PHE A 131 -4.43 -9.12 -3.15
C PHE A 131 -4.59 -9.78 -1.79
N LEU A 132 -3.75 -9.40 -0.81
CA LEU A 132 -3.89 -9.88 0.56
C LEU A 132 -5.26 -9.50 1.11
N LEU A 133 -5.66 -8.23 0.97
CA LEU A 133 -6.94 -7.74 1.48
C LEU A 133 -8.13 -8.44 0.82
N LYS A 134 -8.08 -8.68 -0.50
CA LYS A 134 -9.11 -9.44 -1.19
C LYS A 134 -9.21 -10.86 -0.63
N THR A 135 -8.07 -11.53 -0.49
CA THR A 135 -8.00 -12.91 0.00
C THR A 135 -8.43 -12.99 1.46
N PHE A 136 -8.13 -11.97 2.27
CA PHE A 136 -8.61 -11.85 3.63
C PHE A 136 -10.15 -11.74 3.66
N MET A 137 -10.76 -10.89 2.83
CA MET A 137 -12.22 -10.84 2.73
C MET A 137 -12.83 -12.16 2.25
N ASP A 138 -12.21 -12.82 1.26
CA ASP A 138 -12.63 -14.14 0.80
C ASP A 138 -12.50 -15.21 1.91
N LEU A 139 -11.47 -15.12 2.76
CA LEU A 139 -11.29 -15.98 3.94
C LEU A 139 -12.40 -15.75 4.98
N LEU A 140 -12.73 -14.49 5.29
CA LEU A 140 -13.82 -14.13 6.19
C LEU A 140 -15.17 -14.70 5.72
N ASP A 141 -15.46 -14.55 4.43
CA ASP A 141 -16.71 -14.97 3.83
C ASP A 141 -16.82 -16.51 3.71
N ARG A 142 -15.78 -17.17 3.15
CA ARG A 142 -15.86 -18.57 2.70
C ARG A 142 -15.29 -19.58 3.69
N LYS A 143 -14.26 -19.20 4.46
CA LYS A 143 -13.65 -20.07 5.50
C LYS A 143 -13.05 -21.37 4.95
N GLU A 144 -12.64 -21.38 3.68
CA GLU A 144 -12.12 -22.56 2.99
C GLU A 144 -10.58 -22.69 3.14
N LYS A 145 -10.08 -23.93 3.13
CA LYS A 145 -8.63 -24.23 3.17
C LYS A 145 -7.84 -23.52 2.08
N LYS A 146 -8.41 -23.41 0.87
CA LYS A 146 -7.79 -22.71 -0.26
C LYS A 146 -7.52 -21.24 0.05
N GLU A 147 -8.45 -20.57 0.73
CA GLU A 147 -8.29 -19.16 1.09
C GLU A 147 -7.28 -18.99 2.24
N ILE A 148 -7.19 -19.96 3.17
CA ILE A 148 -6.12 -19.99 4.19
C ILE A 148 -4.75 -20.05 3.52
N ILE A 149 -4.55 -20.98 2.57
CA ILE A 149 -3.25 -21.16 1.89
C ILE A 149 -2.85 -19.88 1.15
N LYS A 150 -3.76 -19.30 0.36
CA LYS A 150 -3.50 -18.05 -0.36
C LYS A 150 -3.21 -16.90 0.59
N PHE A 151 -3.96 -16.79 1.69
CA PHE A 151 -3.79 -15.74 2.69
C PHE A 151 -2.41 -15.83 3.34
N VAL A 152 -2.02 -17.01 3.82
CA VAL A 152 -0.69 -17.27 4.41
C VAL A 152 0.41 -16.97 3.40
N PHE A 153 0.26 -17.41 2.15
CA PHE A 153 1.24 -17.15 1.09
C PHE A 153 1.41 -15.65 0.82
N LEU A 154 0.32 -14.91 0.62
CA LEU A 154 0.36 -13.46 0.37
C LEU A 154 0.86 -12.66 1.58
N LEU A 155 0.53 -13.10 2.81
CA LEU A 155 1.04 -12.49 4.03
C LEU A 155 2.57 -12.68 4.15
N SER A 156 3.09 -13.85 3.77
CA SER A 156 4.52 -14.11 3.65
C SER A 156 5.21 -13.31 2.54
N ILE A 157 4.51 -12.98 1.46
CA ILE A 157 5.07 -12.07 0.44
C ILE A 157 5.13 -10.64 0.98
N ILE A 158 4.10 -10.20 1.71
CA ILE A 158 4.07 -8.85 2.28
C ILE A 158 5.10 -8.67 3.39
N SER A 159 5.45 -9.73 4.13
CA SER A 159 6.49 -9.71 5.17
C SER A 159 7.88 -9.34 4.66
N PHE A 160 8.07 -9.28 3.34
CA PHE A 160 9.24 -8.68 2.69
C PHE A 160 9.52 -7.23 3.14
N ASN A 161 8.50 -6.54 3.66
CA ASN A 161 8.67 -5.27 4.36
C ASN A 161 7.81 -5.24 5.63
N ILE A 162 8.48 -5.11 6.79
CA ILE A 162 7.83 -5.14 8.11
C ILE A 162 6.83 -3.99 8.31
N HIS A 163 7.10 -2.80 7.74
CA HIS A 163 6.21 -1.65 7.88
C HIS A 163 4.89 -1.88 7.14
N ILE A 164 4.93 -2.40 5.91
CA ILE A 164 3.71 -2.77 5.17
C ILE A 164 3.01 -3.96 5.83
N LEU A 165 3.75 -4.91 6.41
CA LEU A 165 3.14 -6.01 7.19
C LEU A 165 2.33 -5.47 8.37
N ILE A 166 2.88 -4.56 9.17
CA ILE A 166 2.16 -3.93 10.29
C ILE A 166 0.95 -3.13 9.77
N ILE A 167 1.11 -2.31 8.73
CA ILE A 167 0.00 -1.58 8.09
C ILE A 167 -1.09 -2.55 7.62
N SER A 168 -0.72 -3.70 7.06
CA SER A 168 -1.68 -4.70 6.60
C SER A 168 -2.51 -5.28 7.75
N PHE A 169 -1.88 -5.55 8.90
CA PHE A 169 -2.60 -5.99 10.09
C PHE A 169 -3.56 -4.92 10.61
N MET A 170 -3.18 -3.65 10.58
CA MET A 170 -4.06 -2.55 10.96
C MET A 170 -5.29 -2.47 10.04
N ILE A 171 -5.08 -2.51 8.73
CA ILE A 171 -6.15 -2.48 7.73
C ILE A 171 -7.08 -3.69 7.90
N MET A 172 -6.51 -4.90 8.02
CA MET A 172 -7.27 -6.13 8.21
C MET A 172 -8.02 -6.13 9.53
N GLY A 173 -7.44 -5.59 10.61
CA GLY A 173 -8.09 -5.42 11.90
C GLY A 173 -9.33 -4.52 11.80
N ILE A 174 -9.23 -3.38 11.10
CA ILE A 174 -10.38 -2.50 10.86
C ILE A 174 -11.45 -3.23 10.04
N ILE A 175 -11.08 -3.88 8.93
CA ILE A 175 -12.02 -4.68 8.11
C ILE A 175 -12.71 -5.75 8.96
N PHE A 176 -11.93 -6.47 9.78
CA PHE A 176 -12.41 -7.52 10.67
C PHE A 176 -13.41 -6.99 11.69
N LEU A 177 -13.16 -5.85 12.34
CA LEU A 177 -14.08 -5.24 13.31
C LEU A 177 -15.44 -4.93 12.68
N PHE A 178 -15.45 -4.31 11.49
CA PHE A 178 -16.70 -4.01 10.77
C PHE A 178 -17.41 -5.29 10.30
N TRP A 179 -16.67 -6.27 9.80
CA TRP A 179 -17.22 -7.55 9.36
C TRP A 179 -17.79 -8.35 10.53
N TYR A 180 -17.08 -8.43 11.65
CA TYR A 180 -17.48 -9.18 12.84
C TYR A 180 -18.69 -8.55 13.52
N ASN A 181 -18.77 -7.22 13.57
CA ASN A 181 -19.95 -6.55 14.12
C ASN A 181 -21.24 -6.95 13.38
N LYS A 182 -21.17 -7.18 12.06
CA LYS A 182 -22.30 -7.62 11.24
C LYS A 182 -22.57 -9.12 11.30
N ASN A 183 -21.52 -9.95 11.21
CA ASN A 183 -21.67 -11.40 11.02
C ASN A 183 -21.62 -12.20 12.32
N ARG A 184 -20.89 -11.72 13.34
CA ARG A 184 -20.74 -12.32 14.68
C ARG A 184 -20.31 -13.81 14.67
N ASP A 185 -19.66 -14.28 13.61
CA ASP A 185 -19.24 -15.67 13.46
C ASP A 185 -17.92 -15.92 14.22
N ILE A 186 -17.98 -16.65 15.32
CA ILE A 186 -16.85 -16.88 16.23
C ILE A 186 -15.84 -17.89 15.64
N ARG A 187 -16.26 -18.76 14.71
CA ARG A 187 -15.39 -19.76 14.07
C ARG A 187 -14.22 -19.11 13.31
N ILE A 188 -14.40 -17.85 12.91
CA ILE A 188 -13.36 -17.12 12.19
C ILE A 188 -12.09 -16.93 13.03
N PHE A 189 -12.20 -16.87 14.36
CA PHE A 189 -11.04 -16.71 15.23
C PHE A 189 -10.12 -17.92 15.13
N GLN A 190 -10.66 -19.14 15.10
CA GLN A 190 -9.88 -20.36 14.92
C GLN A 190 -9.14 -20.37 13.58
N ILE A 191 -9.79 -19.88 12.53
CA ILE A 191 -9.22 -19.80 11.17
C ILE A 191 -8.11 -18.76 11.10
N ILE A 192 -8.31 -17.58 11.70
CA ILE A 192 -7.31 -16.52 11.78
C ILE A 192 -6.11 -17.00 12.59
N ILE A 193 -6.33 -17.62 13.76
CA ILE A 193 -5.27 -18.18 14.61
C ILE A 193 -4.48 -19.23 13.84
N LEU A 194 -5.15 -20.19 13.20
CA LEU A 194 -4.49 -21.20 12.37
C LEU A 194 -3.65 -20.56 11.26
N SER A 195 -4.19 -19.55 10.58
CA SER A 195 -3.47 -18.83 9.53
C SER A 195 -2.22 -18.11 10.06
N LEU A 196 -2.32 -17.50 11.25
CA LEU A 196 -1.18 -16.84 11.90
C LEU A 196 -0.11 -17.85 12.33
N ILE A 197 -0.50 -19.00 12.87
CA ILE A 197 0.44 -20.09 13.21
C ILE A 197 1.18 -20.55 11.94
N LEU A 198 0.45 -20.84 10.87
CA LEU A 198 1.06 -21.27 9.60
C LEU A 198 1.98 -20.20 9.01
N PHE A 199 1.59 -18.93 9.11
CA PHE A 199 2.45 -17.80 8.72
C PHE A 199 3.74 -17.77 9.53
N ILE A 200 3.66 -17.86 10.86
CA ILE A 200 4.84 -17.85 11.73
C ILE A 200 5.77 -19.01 11.38
N LEU A 201 5.23 -20.24 11.24
CA LEU A 201 5.99 -21.43 10.87
C LEU A 201 6.73 -21.26 9.54
N LEU A 202 6.04 -20.74 8.51
CA LEU A 202 6.62 -20.51 7.19
C LEU A 202 7.70 -19.40 7.20
N ASN A 203 7.61 -18.47 8.14
CA ASN A 203 8.48 -17.30 8.24
C ASN A 203 9.51 -17.40 9.37
N LEU A 204 9.65 -18.57 10.01
CA LEU A 204 10.63 -18.79 11.09
C LEU A 204 12.05 -18.40 10.69
N TYR A 205 12.40 -18.55 9.42
CA TYR A 205 13.73 -18.25 8.89
C TYR A 205 14.18 -16.79 9.12
N TRP A 206 13.25 -15.83 9.17
CA TRP A 206 13.56 -14.43 9.50
C TRP A 206 13.02 -14.00 10.86
N ILE A 207 11.92 -14.60 11.33
CA ILE A 207 11.36 -14.29 12.66
C ILE A 207 12.34 -14.68 13.76
N LEU A 208 12.99 -15.85 13.67
CA LEU A 208 13.93 -16.31 14.70
C LEU A 208 15.17 -15.39 14.82
N PRO A 209 15.85 -15.01 13.72
CA PRO A 209 16.93 -14.01 13.80
C PRO A 209 16.49 -12.68 14.43
N VAL A 210 15.29 -12.18 14.09
CA VAL A 210 14.76 -10.93 14.65
C VAL A 210 14.53 -11.05 16.16
N LEU A 211 13.97 -12.15 16.62
CA LEU A 211 13.73 -12.39 18.05
C LEU A 211 15.01 -12.63 18.85
N SER A 212 16.04 -13.19 18.21
CA SER A 212 17.34 -13.46 18.82
C SER A 212 18.32 -12.28 18.75
N ALA A 213 17.96 -11.20 18.03
CA ALA A 213 18.81 -10.05 17.85
C ALA A 213 19.06 -9.32 19.17
N GLN A 214 20.32 -9.06 19.49
CA GLN A 214 20.75 -8.26 20.63
C GLN A 214 21.05 -6.83 20.17
N ASN A 215 20.82 -5.83 21.04
CA ASN A 215 21.01 -4.40 20.74
C ASN A 215 20.11 -3.87 19.60
N ILE A 216 18.79 -3.93 19.82
CA ILE A 216 17.81 -3.48 18.82
C ILE A 216 17.89 -1.96 18.67
N GLN A 217 18.33 -1.47 17.51
CA GLN A 217 18.47 -0.03 17.23
C GLN A 217 17.17 0.78 17.38
N ILE A 218 16.01 0.12 17.38
CA ILE A 218 14.70 0.74 17.64
C ILE A 218 14.65 1.40 19.03
N GLU A 219 15.41 0.89 20.00
CA GLU A 219 15.51 1.48 21.34
C GLU A 219 16.11 2.88 21.31
N ASN A 220 17.01 3.16 20.35
CA ASN A 220 17.70 4.44 20.19
C ASN A 220 16.86 5.50 19.46
N ILE A 221 15.71 5.13 18.88
CA ILE A 221 14.80 6.09 18.27
C ILE A 221 14.19 6.93 19.41
N GLY A 222 14.28 8.25 19.31
CA GLY A 222 13.79 9.16 20.35
C GLY A 222 13.13 10.41 19.80
N GLU A 223 12.88 11.38 20.68
CA GLU A 223 12.20 12.63 20.30
C GLU A 223 12.88 13.38 19.16
N ARG A 224 14.23 13.36 19.14
CA ARG A 224 15.01 13.98 18.05
C ARG A 224 14.75 13.33 16.69
N ASP A 225 14.51 12.02 16.65
CA ASP A 225 14.12 11.36 15.40
C ASP A 225 12.72 11.82 14.97
N TYR A 226 11.79 12.05 15.89
CA TYR A 226 10.48 12.58 15.50
C TYR A 226 10.58 13.96 14.85
N GLU A 227 11.48 14.82 15.31
CA GLU A 227 11.73 16.13 14.70
C GLU A 227 12.34 15.99 13.29
N VAL A 228 13.35 15.13 13.14
CA VAL A 228 14.05 14.94 11.86
C VAL A 228 13.15 14.25 10.81
N PHE A 229 12.40 13.24 11.22
CA PHE A 229 11.58 12.39 10.34
C PHE A 229 10.12 12.85 10.26
N THR A 230 9.79 14.01 10.82
CA THR A 230 8.47 14.63 10.66
C THR A 230 8.18 14.89 9.18
N PRO A 231 6.93 14.67 8.73
CA PRO A 231 6.50 15.02 7.38
C PRO A 231 6.78 16.48 7.03
N LYS A 232 7.38 16.73 5.86
CA LYS A 232 7.59 18.09 5.37
C LYS A 232 6.36 18.59 4.61
N GLY A 233 5.96 19.82 4.90
CA GLY A 233 4.74 20.43 4.36
C GLY A 233 3.59 20.42 5.37
N GLY A 234 2.44 20.90 4.94
CA GLY A 234 1.24 21.00 5.78
C GLY A 234 0.33 19.77 5.69
N LEU A 235 -0.77 19.80 6.43
CA LEU A 235 -1.81 18.76 6.38
C LEU A 235 -2.36 18.55 4.97
N LEU A 236 -2.43 19.61 4.15
CA LEU A 236 -2.84 19.50 2.75
C LEU A 236 -1.85 18.66 1.92
N ASP A 237 -0.54 18.79 2.16
CA ASP A 237 0.47 17.97 1.48
C ASP A 237 0.27 16.50 1.82
N ILE A 238 0.07 16.18 3.09
CA ILE A 238 -0.14 14.80 3.56
C ILE A 238 -1.45 14.24 3.02
N ALA A 239 -2.52 15.03 3.07
CA ALA A 239 -3.81 14.66 2.52
C ALA A 239 -3.74 14.43 1.01
N SER A 240 -2.87 15.14 0.30
CA SER A 240 -2.60 14.94 -1.13
C SER A 240 -1.49 13.92 -1.41
N MET A 241 -1.14 13.10 -0.42
CA MET A 241 -0.19 11.97 -0.47
C MET A 241 1.30 12.36 -0.57
N TYR A 242 1.63 13.65 -0.42
CA TYR A 242 3.01 14.15 -0.23
C TYR A 242 3.44 13.97 1.24
N GLY A 243 4.35 14.81 1.74
CA GLY A 243 4.77 14.80 3.15
C GLY A 243 6.02 13.97 3.46
N PHE A 244 6.90 13.71 2.48
CA PHE A 244 8.12 12.95 2.78
C PHE A 244 9.08 13.79 3.62
N TRP A 245 9.72 13.15 4.62
CA TRP A 245 10.56 13.85 5.59
C TRP A 245 11.87 14.39 4.99
N ASN A 246 12.42 13.69 4.00
CA ASN A 246 13.70 14.06 3.39
C ASN A 246 13.46 15.00 2.21
N GLU A 247 14.00 16.20 2.32
CA GLU A 247 13.97 17.23 1.27
C GLU A 247 15.08 16.97 0.23
N GLY A 248 14.98 17.59 -0.94
CA GLY A 248 15.99 17.44 -2.00
C GLY A 248 15.54 16.64 -3.23
N TYR A 249 14.29 16.20 -3.26
CA TYR A 249 13.66 15.64 -4.46
C TYR A 249 12.71 16.66 -5.06
N LEU A 250 12.81 16.85 -6.39
CA LEU A 250 11.76 17.54 -7.13
C LEU A 250 10.51 16.65 -7.13
N THR A 251 9.37 17.26 -6.87
CA THR A 251 8.07 16.60 -6.83
C THR A 251 7.13 17.26 -7.83
N PRO A 252 6.09 16.57 -8.32
CA PRO A 252 5.17 17.16 -9.30
C PRO A 252 4.56 18.50 -8.89
N LYS A 253 4.38 18.75 -7.58
CA LYS A 253 3.83 20.02 -7.07
C LYS A 253 4.77 21.22 -7.27
N ASP A 254 6.07 20.98 -7.49
CA ASP A 254 7.06 22.05 -7.67
C ASP A 254 6.97 22.70 -9.06
N PHE A 255 6.35 22.00 -10.03
CA PHE A 255 6.26 22.44 -11.42
C PHE A 255 4.86 22.35 -12.05
N LEU A 256 3.89 21.72 -11.37
CA LEU A 256 2.49 21.65 -11.83
C LEU A 256 1.62 22.66 -11.06
N PRO A 257 1.40 23.88 -11.59
CA PRO A 257 0.51 24.84 -10.95
C PRO A 257 -0.92 24.28 -10.89
N GLY A 258 -1.62 24.51 -9.78
CA GLY A 258 -2.99 24.06 -9.58
C GLY A 258 -3.13 22.55 -9.28
N TRP A 259 -2.06 21.85 -8.89
CA TRP A 259 -2.09 20.44 -8.49
C TRP A 259 -3.16 20.14 -7.41
N GLN A 260 -3.54 21.13 -6.61
CA GLN A 260 -4.60 21.04 -5.61
C GLN A 260 -5.95 20.69 -6.23
N ILE A 261 -6.21 21.08 -7.49
CA ILE A 261 -7.44 20.72 -8.22
C ILE A 261 -7.51 19.21 -8.43
N LEU A 262 -6.38 18.56 -8.77
CA LEU A 262 -6.32 17.10 -8.91
C LEU A 262 -6.64 16.42 -7.57
N TYR A 263 -6.08 16.94 -6.47
CA TYR A 263 -6.41 16.47 -5.14
C TYR A 263 -7.90 16.64 -4.82
N LEU A 264 -8.49 17.80 -5.11
CA LEU A 264 -9.91 18.05 -4.89
C LEU A 264 -10.81 17.10 -5.68
N ILE A 265 -10.42 16.73 -6.90
CA ILE A 265 -11.13 15.72 -7.71
C ILE A 265 -11.07 14.35 -7.02
N ILE A 266 -9.88 13.90 -6.59
CA ILE A 266 -9.68 12.63 -5.88
C ILE A 266 -10.52 12.60 -4.59
N LEU A 267 -10.47 13.67 -3.80
CA LEU A 267 -11.22 13.79 -2.55
C LEU A 267 -12.73 13.80 -2.82
N SER A 268 -13.20 14.55 -3.81
CA SER A 268 -14.62 14.61 -4.18
C SER A 268 -15.15 13.24 -4.59
N LEU A 269 -14.41 12.51 -5.44
CA LEU A 269 -14.77 11.15 -5.83
C LEU A 269 -14.80 10.20 -4.63
N THR A 270 -13.82 10.30 -3.73
CA THR A 270 -13.76 9.51 -2.49
C THR A 270 -15.00 9.75 -1.62
N ILE A 271 -15.36 11.02 -1.41
CA ILE A 271 -16.54 11.41 -0.62
C ILE A 271 -17.82 10.92 -1.29
N LEU A 272 -17.97 11.08 -2.60
CA LEU A 272 -19.12 10.58 -3.36
C LEU A 272 -19.25 9.05 -3.22
N GLY A 273 -18.14 8.32 -3.36
CA GLY A 273 -18.11 6.88 -3.18
C GLY A 273 -18.57 6.45 -1.80
N PHE A 274 -18.13 7.15 -0.75
CA PHE A 274 -18.61 6.92 0.61
C PHE A 274 -20.11 7.20 0.74
N ILE A 275 -20.57 8.41 0.39
CA ILE A 275 -21.96 8.86 0.58
C ILE A 275 -22.97 7.94 -0.12
N TYR A 276 -22.65 7.46 -1.32
CA TYR A 276 -23.58 6.62 -2.06
C TYR A 276 -23.60 5.15 -1.61
N TYR A 277 -22.50 4.64 -1.05
CA TYR A 277 -22.37 3.21 -0.77
C TYR A 277 -22.23 2.85 0.71
N TYR A 278 -22.11 3.79 1.66
CA TYR A 278 -21.98 3.46 3.10
C TYR A 278 -23.18 2.72 3.69
N LYS A 279 -24.37 2.92 3.10
CA LYS A 279 -25.64 2.24 3.44
C LYS A 279 -25.93 1.00 2.58
N ASP A 280 -25.07 0.68 1.62
CA ASP A 280 -25.26 -0.49 0.77
C ASP A 280 -25.24 -1.78 1.62
N GLN A 281 -26.22 -2.66 1.41
CA GLN A 281 -26.39 -3.85 2.23
C GLN A 281 -25.24 -4.85 2.09
N LYS A 282 -24.59 -4.89 0.91
CA LYS A 282 -23.51 -5.84 0.61
C LYS A 282 -22.16 -5.22 0.94
N ILE A 283 -21.86 -4.04 0.39
CA ILE A 283 -20.52 -3.44 0.46
C ILE A 283 -20.37 -2.34 1.50
N GLY A 284 -21.47 -1.85 2.10
CA GLY A 284 -21.43 -0.70 3.01
C GLY A 284 -20.56 -0.90 4.26
N ILE A 285 -20.39 -2.15 4.73
CA ILE A 285 -19.44 -2.45 5.81
C ILE A 285 -18.00 -2.16 5.40
N TYR A 286 -17.62 -2.52 4.18
CA TYR A 286 -16.26 -2.30 3.65
C TYR A 286 -16.05 -0.82 3.34
N VAL A 287 -17.07 -0.14 2.79
CA VAL A 287 -17.02 1.32 2.55
C VAL A 287 -16.73 2.09 3.84
N LYS A 288 -17.41 1.73 4.94
CA LYS A 288 -17.16 2.32 6.26
C LYS A 288 -15.76 1.98 6.78
N ALA A 289 -15.32 0.74 6.63
CA ALA A 289 -13.97 0.33 7.02
C ALA A 289 -12.90 1.14 6.26
N PHE A 290 -13.03 1.32 4.94
CA PHE A 290 -12.08 2.11 4.14
C PHE A 290 -12.09 3.59 4.48
N ALA A 291 -13.23 4.16 4.87
CA ALA A 291 -13.27 5.53 5.38
C ALA A 291 -12.44 5.66 6.68
N VAL A 292 -12.59 4.72 7.62
CA VAL A 292 -11.80 4.68 8.86
C VAL A 292 -10.31 4.45 8.55
N ILE A 293 -9.98 3.55 7.62
CA ILE A 293 -8.60 3.32 7.17
C ILE A 293 -7.97 4.61 6.62
N GLY A 294 -8.69 5.35 5.79
CA GLY A 294 -8.21 6.62 5.24
C GLY A 294 -7.97 7.67 6.32
N ILE A 295 -8.93 7.84 7.24
CA ILE A 295 -8.83 8.81 8.35
C ILE A 295 -7.67 8.45 9.28
N LEU A 296 -7.57 7.19 9.71
CA LEU A 296 -6.47 6.74 10.57
C LEU A 296 -5.11 6.84 9.86
N GLY A 297 -5.06 6.49 8.57
CA GLY A 297 -3.88 6.66 7.75
C GLY A 297 -3.41 8.10 7.70
N PHE A 298 -4.33 9.05 7.52
CA PHE A 298 -4.03 10.49 7.54
C PHE A 298 -3.53 10.98 8.91
N ILE A 299 -4.19 10.59 10.00
CA ILE A 299 -3.79 10.96 11.37
C ILE A 299 -2.37 10.45 11.67
N LEU A 300 -2.12 9.16 11.42
CA LEU A 300 -0.80 8.56 11.67
C LEU A 300 0.26 9.13 10.73
N ALA A 301 -0.07 9.37 9.47
CA ALA A 301 0.85 9.97 8.52
C ALA A 301 1.26 11.39 8.90
N SER A 302 0.36 12.14 9.54
CA SER A 302 0.62 13.50 10.02
C SER A 302 1.64 13.57 11.16
N GLY A 303 1.96 12.42 11.78
CA GLY A 303 2.96 12.32 12.83
C GLY A 303 2.60 13.14 14.07
N VAL A 304 3.62 13.46 14.87
CA VAL A 304 3.45 14.14 16.18
C VAL A 304 2.98 15.58 16.05
N ASN A 305 3.14 16.20 14.88
CA ASN A 305 2.69 17.57 14.60
C ASN A 305 1.29 17.63 13.96
N GLY A 306 0.65 16.47 13.80
CA GLY A 306 -0.67 16.33 13.19
C GLY A 306 -1.82 16.43 14.18
N PRO A 307 -3.06 16.20 13.69
CA PRO A 307 -4.22 15.99 14.55
C PRO A 307 -3.96 14.84 15.52
N PHE A 308 -4.30 15.02 16.80
CA PHE A 308 -4.04 14.03 17.85
C PHE A 308 -2.55 13.69 18.03
N GLY A 309 -1.66 14.66 17.81
CA GLY A 309 -0.20 14.51 17.91
C GLY A 309 0.28 13.81 19.18
N ASP A 310 -0.30 14.14 20.35
CA ASP A 310 0.05 13.48 21.63
C ASP A 310 -0.29 11.98 21.64
N VAL A 311 -1.42 11.59 21.05
CA VAL A 311 -1.83 10.19 20.93
C VAL A 311 -0.92 9.47 19.94
N VAL A 312 -0.57 10.11 18.82
CA VAL A 312 0.37 9.54 17.84
C VAL A 312 1.75 9.37 18.46
N ARG A 313 2.24 10.35 19.22
CA ARG A 313 3.49 10.25 19.98
C ARG A 313 3.43 9.11 20.98
N TRP A 314 2.38 9.03 21.79
CA TRP A 314 2.21 7.93 22.73
C TRP A 314 2.23 6.56 22.04
N LEU A 315 1.55 6.43 20.90
CA LEU A 315 1.58 5.20 20.11
C LEU A 315 2.99 4.88 19.59
N PHE A 316 3.73 5.88 19.11
CA PHE A 316 5.10 5.67 18.63
C PHE A 316 6.03 5.28 19.78
N ASP A 317 5.91 5.89 20.96
CA ASP A 317 6.78 5.58 22.09
C ASP A 317 6.50 4.22 22.74
N ASN A 318 5.23 3.77 22.72
CA ASN A 318 4.79 2.61 23.51
C ASN A 318 4.47 1.37 22.67
N THR A 319 4.66 1.40 21.35
CA THR A 319 4.31 0.26 20.48
C THR A 319 5.38 0.02 19.41
N LEU A 320 5.18 -1.03 18.60
CA LEU A 320 6.01 -1.31 17.43
C LEU A 320 6.02 -0.19 16.39
N LEU A 321 5.10 0.79 16.50
CA LEU A 321 5.09 1.95 15.62
C LEU A 321 6.33 2.84 15.79
N LYS A 322 7.06 2.74 16.91
CA LYS A 322 8.38 3.39 17.10
C LYS A 322 9.32 3.14 15.92
N GLY A 323 9.35 1.89 15.45
CA GLY A 323 10.21 1.44 14.36
C GLY A 323 9.83 1.99 12.98
N PHE A 324 8.71 2.70 12.85
CA PHE A 324 8.36 3.35 11.59
C PHE A 324 9.30 4.50 11.28
N ARG A 325 9.69 5.28 12.31
CA ARG A 325 10.55 6.48 12.26
C ARG A 325 10.01 7.60 11.36
N ASP A 326 9.77 7.28 10.09
CA ASP A 326 9.05 8.06 9.08
C ASP A 326 7.54 7.74 9.12
N SER A 327 6.74 8.72 9.57
CA SER A 327 5.29 8.59 9.64
C SER A 327 4.62 8.58 8.26
N GLN A 328 5.25 9.15 7.22
CA GLN A 328 4.67 9.22 5.88
C GLN A 328 4.37 7.83 5.30
N LYS A 329 5.00 6.77 5.81
CA LYS A 329 4.68 5.37 5.48
C LYS A 329 3.18 5.04 5.63
N PHE A 330 2.46 5.69 6.55
CA PHE A 330 1.02 5.50 6.74
C PHE A 330 0.16 6.11 5.61
N VAL A 331 0.72 6.96 4.75
CA VAL A 331 0.04 7.45 3.53
C VAL A 331 -0.36 6.30 2.61
N ALA A 332 0.29 5.13 2.69
CA ALA A 332 -0.17 3.91 2.00
C ALA A 332 -1.64 3.56 2.30
N MET A 333 -2.09 3.77 3.55
CA MET A 333 -3.49 3.56 3.95
C MET A 333 -4.41 4.57 3.29
N LEU A 334 -3.96 5.83 3.19
CA LEU A 334 -4.70 6.92 2.55
C LEU A 334 -4.87 6.69 1.05
N VAL A 335 -3.77 6.34 0.36
CA VAL A 335 -3.78 6.02 -1.08
C VAL A 335 -4.73 4.87 -1.38
N LEU A 336 -4.69 3.82 -0.56
CA LEU A 336 -5.59 2.68 -0.68
C LEU A 336 -7.06 3.09 -0.51
N ALA A 337 -7.38 3.89 0.51
CA ALA A 337 -8.73 4.39 0.76
C ALA A 337 -9.25 5.25 -0.40
N TYR A 338 -8.44 6.19 -0.90
CA TYR A 338 -8.79 7.03 -2.04
C TYR A 338 -8.98 6.23 -3.33
N SER A 339 -8.15 5.22 -3.57
CA SER A 339 -8.26 4.36 -4.75
C SER A 339 -9.58 3.58 -4.74
N VAL A 340 -9.92 2.98 -3.60
CA VAL A 340 -11.13 2.15 -3.46
C VAL A 340 -12.39 3.01 -3.47
N LEU A 341 -12.48 4.02 -2.60
CA LEU A 341 -13.68 4.85 -2.47
C LEU A 341 -13.86 5.78 -3.66
N GLY A 342 -12.78 6.37 -4.18
CA GLY A 342 -12.86 7.19 -5.39
C GLY A 342 -13.31 6.40 -6.61
N GLY A 343 -12.89 5.13 -6.72
CA GLY A 343 -13.39 4.23 -7.77
C GLY A 343 -14.90 4.00 -7.69
N LEU A 344 -15.44 3.86 -6.47
CA LEU A 344 -16.89 3.80 -6.24
C LEU A 344 -17.60 5.12 -6.60
N GLY A 345 -16.99 6.26 -6.29
CA GLY A 345 -17.49 7.57 -6.70
C GLY A 345 -17.61 7.69 -8.22
N LEU A 346 -16.56 7.32 -8.95
CA LEU A 346 -16.58 7.34 -10.41
C LEU A 346 -17.58 6.34 -10.99
N ASN A 347 -17.70 5.16 -10.39
CA ASN A 347 -18.74 4.19 -10.76
C ASN A 347 -20.14 4.80 -10.67
N LYS A 348 -20.41 5.56 -9.60
CA LYS A 348 -21.70 6.23 -9.43
C LYS A 348 -21.95 7.26 -10.53
N ILE A 349 -20.96 8.10 -10.84
CA ILE A 349 -21.06 9.09 -11.92
C ILE A 349 -21.36 8.40 -13.25
N LYS A 350 -20.63 7.33 -13.57
CA LYS A 350 -20.86 6.54 -14.78
C LYS A 350 -22.29 5.98 -14.83
N ASN A 351 -22.76 5.35 -13.76
CA ASN A 351 -24.12 4.79 -13.72
C ASN A 351 -25.21 5.87 -13.89
N VAL A 352 -24.95 7.10 -13.46
CA VAL A 352 -25.85 8.24 -13.70
C VAL A 352 -25.80 8.67 -15.16
N TYR A 353 -24.59 8.78 -15.75
CA TYR A 353 -24.42 9.10 -17.17
C TYR A 353 -25.12 8.08 -18.08
N ASP A 354 -24.86 6.78 -17.88
CA ASP A 354 -25.43 5.69 -18.69
C ASP A 354 -26.97 5.67 -18.60
N LYS A 355 -27.53 6.03 -17.43
CA LYS A 355 -28.98 6.13 -17.22
C LYS A 355 -29.61 7.24 -18.07
N TYR A 356 -28.91 8.36 -18.29
CA TYR A 356 -29.42 9.48 -19.08
C TYR A 356 -29.02 9.40 -20.56
N ASN A 357 -28.01 8.58 -20.91
CA ASN A 357 -27.52 8.39 -22.29
C ASN A 357 -27.52 6.90 -22.72
N PRO A 358 -28.68 6.23 -22.77
CA PRO A 358 -28.77 4.77 -22.98
C PRO A 358 -28.35 4.29 -24.38
N ARG A 359 -28.10 5.19 -25.34
CA ARG A 359 -27.67 4.83 -26.72
C ARG A 359 -26.15 4.61 -26.84
N GLU A 360 -25.38 4.97 -25.81
CA GLU A 360 -23.90 4.86 -25.78
C GLU A 360 -23.38 3.81 -24.78
N ALA A 361 -24.28 3.17 -24.02
CA ALA A 361 -23.98 2.14 -23.02
C ALA A 361 -24.06 0.72 -23.60
#